data_AF-A0A2R5L0T5-F1
#
_entry.id   AF-A0A2R5L0T5-F1
#
_cell.length_a   1.000
_cell.length_b   1.000
_cell.length_c   1.000
_cell.angle_alpha   90.00
_cell.angle_beta   90.00
_cell.angle_gamma   90.00
#
_symmetry.space_group_name_H-M   'P 1'
#
loop_
_entity.id
_entity.type
_entity.pdbx_description
1 polymer ?
#
loop_
_entity_poly.entity_id
_entity_poly.type
_entity_poly.pdbx_seq_one_letter_code
_entity_poly.pdbx_strand_id
1 'polypeptide(L)'
;INIIKLYYIMFTSLSKAGLIQQCYTQLRSTPAPFISLPSLQCSRQLNTSKSHGNQSTNKVVFISQSTDIFSNLALEAWLYKNFLFKRRHLMLLYRNSPCVVIGRHQNPFREVNLPYLEDANVPVARRHSGGGTVYHDHGNLNCSFFTERQSYNRRWNLEFICDTLRNEFELNVELNCRDDILLNKKLKFRSECCR
;
A
#
# COMPACT_ATOMS: atom_id res chain seq x y z
N ILE A 1 -13.55 -17.32 -9.79
CA ILE A 1 -13.47 -16.04 -9.05
C ILE A 1 -12.17 -15.37 -9.46
N ASN A 2 -12.26 -14.22 -10.13
CA ASN A 2 -11.18 -13.63 -10.90
C ASN A 2 -10.92 -12.21 -10.35
N ILE A 3 -10.14 -12.14 -9.27
CA ILE A 3 -9.80 -10.88 -8.58
C ILE A 3 -8.29 -10.72 -8.70
N ILE A 4 -7.83 -9.55 -9.11
CA ILE A 4 -6.40 -9.24 -9.18
C ILE A 4 -6.05 -8.25 -8.06
N LYS A 5 -4.94 -8.53 -7.37
CA LYS A 5 -4.39 -7.69 -6.29
C LYS A 5 -3.21 -6.87 -6.79
N LEU A 6 -3.19 -5.59 -6.44
CA LEU A 6 -2.00 -4.74 -6.58
C LEU A 6 -1.54 -4.23 -5.22
N TYR A 7 -0.28 -4.47 -4.89
CA TYR A 7 0.41 -3.99 -3.70
C TYR A 7 1.19 -2.73 -4.02
N TYR A 8 1.07 -1.73 -3.13
CA TYR A 8 2.02 -0.63 -3.02
C TYR A 8 2.60 -0.62 -1.63
N ILE A 9 3.92 -0.52 -1.56
CA ILE A 9 4.68 -0.34 -0.32
C ILE A 9 5.57 0.89 -0.56
N MET A 10 5.37 1.95 0.22
CA MET A 10 6.23 3.15 0.18
C MET A 10 7.07 3.23 1.45
N PHE A 11 8.39 3.27 1.21
CA PHE A 11 9.55 3.46 2.10
C PHE A 11 10.32 2.23 2.62
N THR A 12 11.59 2.50 2.87
CA THR A 12 12.72 1.58 3.15
C THR A 12 13.30 0.81 1.94
N SER A 13 14.09 1.53 1.13
CA SER A 13 15.19 0.89 0.39
C SER A 13 16.20 0.35 1.40
N LEU A 14 16.24 -0.98 1.55
CA LEU A 14 17.17 -1.73 2.42
C LEU A 14 18.64 -1.69 1.99
N SER A 15 19.08 -0.70 1.20
CA SER A 15 20.47 -0.60 0.72
C SER A 15 21.25 0.62 1.18
N LYS A 16 20.66 1.58 1.90
CA LYS A 16 21.40 2.73 2.47
C LYS A 16 20.78 3.20 3.78
N ALA A 17 21.12 2.50 4.86
CA ALA A 17 20.70 2.81 6.24
C ALA A 17 21.02 4.27 6.69
N GLY A 18 21.94 4.97 6.02
CA GLY A 18 22.34 6.34 6.39
C GLY A 18 21.44 7.49 5.91
N LEU A 19 20.61 7.31 4.88
CA LEU A 19 19.83 8.42 4.29
C LEU A 19 18.42 8.59 4.88
N ILE A 20 17.89 7.55 5.53
CA ILE A 20 16.55 7.58 6.16
C ILE A 20 16.56 8.48 7.41
N GLN A 21 17.70 8.59 8.10
CA GLN A 21 17.90 9.52 9.21
C GLN A 21 17.74 10.99 8.76
N GLN A 22 18.14 11.34 7.54
CA GLN A 22 18.09 12.72 7.04
C GLN A 22 16.66 13.14 6.67
N CYS A 23 15.85 12.27 6.05
CA CYS A 23 14.45 12.59 5.75
C CYS A 23 13.56 12.60 7.01
N TYR A 24 13.83 11.71 7.98
CA TYR A 24 13.09 11.68 9.25
C TYR A 24 13.39 12.92 10.12
N THR A 25 14.56 13.55 9.95
CA THR A 25 14.94 14.79 10.63
C THR A 25 14.27 16.03 10.02
N GLN A 26 14.01 16.05 8.70
CA GLN A 26 13.32 17.19 8.05
C GLN A 26 11.81 17.22 8.25
N LEU A 27 11.16 16.10 8.53
CA LEU A 27 9.73 16.04 8.84
C LEU A 27 9.40 16.34 10.33
N ARG A 28 10.42 16.44 11.20
CA ARG A 28 10.25 16.73 12.63
C ARG A 28 10.38 18.21 13.00
N SER A 29 10.77 19.06 12.05
CA SER A 29 11.05 20.48 12.29
C SER A 29 9.86 21.42 12.08
N THR A 30 8.67 20.90 11.75
CA THR A 30 7.44 21.72 11.71
C THR A 30 6.57 21.41 12.93
N PRO A 31 6.44 22.34 13.91
CA PRO A 31 5.46 22.18 14.97
C PRO A 31 4.07 22.39 14.36
N ALA A 32 3.29 21.32 14.21
CA ALA A 32 1.89 21.44 13.85
C ALA A 32 1.12 22.06 15.04
N PRO A 33 0.31 23.12 14.83
CA PRO A 33 -0.49 23.70 15.90
C PRO A 33 -1.59 22.73 16.33
N PHE A 34 -1.75 22.59 17.63
CA PHE A 34 -2.82 21.85 18.27
C PHE A 34 -4.14 22.58 18.03
N ILE A 35 -4.99 22.05 17.14
CA ILE A 35 -6.38 22.50 16.99
C ILE A 35 -7.29 21.30 17.23
N SER A 36 -8.07 21.38 18.30
CA SER A 36 -9.13 20.46 18.65
C SER A 36 -10.20 20.41 17.56
N LEU A 37 -10.47 19.23 16.99
CA LEU A 37 -11.60 19.00 16.07
C LEU A 37 -12.88 18.65 16.85
N PRO A 38 -14.02 19.27 16.53
CA PRO A 38 -15.32 18.88 17.09
C PRO A 38 -15.84 17.62 16.41
N SER A 39 -16.58 16.83 17.18
CA SER A 39 -17.32 15.65 16.74
C SER A 39 -18.31 16.00 15.62
N LEU A 40 -18.07 15.52 14.40
CA LEU A 40 -19.07 15.59 13.33
C LEU A 40 -19.12 14.27 12.56
N GLN A 41 -20.24 13.57 12.74
CA GLN A 41 -20.78 12.62 11.77
C GLN A 41 -21.08 13.37 10.47
N CYS A 42 -20.53 12.94 9.33
CA CYS A 42 -21.13 13.27 8.03
C CYS A 42 -20.60 12.38 6.90
N SER A 43 -21.49 11.53 6.38
CA SER A 43 -21.35 10.86 5.08
C SER A 43 -21.49 11.91 3.97
N ARG A 44 -20.41 12.25 3.25
CA ARG A 44 -20.50 13.11 2.06
C ARG A 44 -20.39 12.29 0.78
N GLN A 45 -21.49 12.18 0.06
CA GLN A 45 -21.53 11.75 -1.34
C GLN A 45 -21.06 12.92 -2.21
N LEU A 46 -19.98 12.72 -2.97
CA LEU A 46 -19.52 13.67 -3.99
C LEU A 46 -20.24 13.34 -5.31
N ASN A 47 -21.16 14.20 -5.72
CA ASN A 47 -21.83 14.12 -7.02
C ASN A 47 -21.04 14.90 -8.07
N THR A 48 -20.43 14.18 -9.01
CA THR A 48 -19.89 14.78 -10.25
C THR A 48 -20.76 14.35 -11.43
N SER A 49 -21.51 15.29 -11.99
CA SER A 49 -22.39 15.08 -13.13
C SER A 49 -21.63 15.14 -14.46
N LYS A 50 -21.38 13.97 -15.08
CA LYS A 50 -21.19 13.84 -16.53
C LYS A 50 -21.84 12.55 -17.03
N SER A 51 -22.82 12.71 -17.90
CA SER A 51 -23.64 11.69 -18.53
C SER A 51 -22.94 11.06 -19.74
N HIS A 52 -22.42 9.86 -19.55
CA HIS A 52 -22.29 8.80 -20.55
C HIS A 52 -22.81 7.53 -19.86
N GLY A 53 -23.50 6.63 -20.58
CA GLY A 53 -24.24 5.47 -20.03
C GLY A 53 -23.40 4.48 -19.21
N ASN A 54 -22.91 4.92 -18.05
CA ASN A 54 -21.98 4.22 -17.18
C ASN A 54 -22.76 3.71 -15.98
N GLN A 55 -22.93 2.39 -15.92
CA GLN A 55 -23.38 1.76 -14.69
C GLN A 55 -22.33 2.07 -13.60
N SER A 56 -22.72 2.90 -12.62
CA SER A 56 -21.87 3.42 -11.55
C SER A 56 -21.13 2.27 -10.84
N THR A 57 -19.81 2.21 -11.01
CA THR A 57 -18.98 1.30 -10.22
C THR A 57 -18.86 1.84 -8.79
N ASN A 58 -19.28 1.04 -7.81
CA ASN A 58 -19.28 1.48 -6.42
C ASN A 58 -17.85 1.37 -5.86
N LYS A 59 -17.28 2.48 -5.39
CA LYS A 59 -15.92 2.53 -4.84
C LYS A 59 -15.99 2.47 -3.31
N VAL A 60 -15.20 1.60 -2.70
CA VAL A 60 -15.14 1.41 -1.25
C VAL A 60 -13.69 1.47 -0.79
N VAL A 61 -13.44 2.16 0.32
CA VAL A 61 -12.11 2.22 0.94
C VAL A 61 -12.20 1.68 2.36
N PHE A 62 -11.34 0.72 2.69
CA PHE A 62 -11.14 0.21 4.04
C PHE A 62 -9.78 0.66 4.56
N ILE A 63 -9.74 1.06 5.83
CA ILE A 63 -8.51 1.40 6.54
C ILE A 63 -8.41 0.47 7.75
N SER A 64 -7.39 -0.39 7.76
CA SER A 64 -7.12 -1.24 8.92
C SER A 64 -6.54 -0.40 10.06
N GLN A 65 -7.08 -0.60 11.26
CA GLN A 65 -6.55 -0.02 12.50
C GLN A 65 -5.49 -0.91 13.16
N SER A 66 -5.35 -2.17 12.70
CA SER A 66 -4.34 -3.08 13.24
C SER A 66 -2.98 -2.78 12.64
N THR A 67 -1.94 -2.84 13.47
CA THR A 67 -0.54 -2.81 13.04
C THR A 67 0.08 -4.21 12.96
N ASP A 68 -0.67 -5.25 13.31
CA ASP A 68 -0.20 -6.62 13.23
C ASP A 68 -0.25 -7.14 11.77
N ILE A 69 0.90 -7.63 11.30
CA ILE A 69 1.05 -8.16 9.94
C ILE A 69 0.14 -9.36 9.70
N PHE A 70 -0.03 -10.26 10.68
CA PHE A 70 -0.84 -11.46 10.51
C PHE A 70 -2.31 -11.12 10.37
N SER A 71 -2.81 -10.21 11.21
CA SER A 71 -4.16 -9.67 11.14
C SER A 71 -4.44 -8.97 9.80
N ASN A 72 -3.51 -8.14 9.33
CA ASN A 72 -3.67 -7.41 8.07
C ASN A 72 -3.65 -8.35 6.85
N LEU A 73 -2.76 -9.34 6.82
CA LEU A 73 -2.74 -10.37 5.77
C LEU A 73 -3.98 -11.27 5.82
N ALA A 74 -4.49 -11.59 7.01
CA ALA A 74 -5.71 -12.35 7.19
C ALA A 74 -6.94 -11.57 6.67
N LEU A 75 -7.04 -10.27 6.99
CA LEU A 75 -8.07 -9.38 6.47
C LEU A 75 -8.01 -9.31 4.94
N GLU A 76 -6.82 -9.15 4.38
CA GLU A 76 -6.62 -9.11 2.93
C GLU A 76 -7.02 -10.43 2.25
N ALA A 77 -6.69 -11.57 2.86
CA ALA A 77 -7.09 -12.88 2.38
C ALA A 77 -8.60 -13.10 2.51
N TRP A 78 -9.22 -12.61 3.58
CA TRP A 78 -10.66 -12.69 3.80
C TRP A 78 -11.43 -11.84 2.79
N LEU A 79 -11.01 -10.60 2.54
CA LEU A 79 -11.59 -9.74 1.52
C LEU A 79 -11.47 -10.36 0.13
N TYR A 80 -10.32 -10.97 -0.18
CA TYR A 80 -10.14 -11.68 -1.44
C TYR A 80 -11.10 -12.86 -1.63
N LYS A 81 -11.39 -13.62 -0.58
CA LYS A 81 -12.25 -14.81 -0.66
C LYS A 81 -13.74 -14.51 -0.59
N ASN A 82 -14.14 -13.56 0.25
CA ASN A 82 -15.53 -13.38 0.66
C ASN A 82 -16.20 -12.14 0.04
N PHE A 83 -15.42 -11.17 -0.43
CA PHE A 83 -16.01 -9.94 -0.92
C PHE A 83 -16.56 -10.13 -2.35
N LEU A 84 -17.82 -9.74 -2.54
CA LEU A 84 -18.47 -9.78 -3.85
C LEU A 84 -18.06 -8.54 -4.66
N PHE A 85 -17.10 -8.70 -5.56
CA PHE A 85 -16.57 -7.61 -6.39
C PHE A 85 -17.45 -7.22 -7.58
N LYS A 86 -18.67 -7.75 -7.70
CA LYS A 86 -19.59 -7.41 -8.81
C LYS A 86 -19.78 -5.90 -8.89
N ARG A 87 -19.10 -5.26 -9.85
CA ARG A 87 -19.11 -3.81 -10.12
C ARG A 87 -18.65 -2.94 -8.94
N ARG A 88 -17.75 -3.45 -8.09
CA ARG A 88 -17.17 -2.69 -6.97
C ARG A 88 -15.65 -2.66 -7.04
N HIS A 89 -15.07 -1.46 -6.87
CA HIS A 89 -13.64 -1.30 -6.67
C HIS A 89 -13.39 -1.12 -5.17
N LEU A 90 -12.50 -1.92 -4.61
CA LEU A 90 -12.14 -1.83 -3.19
C LEU A 90 -10.67 -1.47 -3.06
N MET A 91 -10.37 -0.53 -2.17
CA MET A 91 -9.02 -0.21 -1.74
C MET A 91 -8.88 -0.50 -0.25
N LEU A 92 -7.89 -1.29 0.15
CA LEU A 92 -7.53 -1.51 1.54
C LEU A 92 -6.21 -0.79 1.84
N LEU A 93 -6.20 0.03 2.88
CA LEU A 93 -5.02 0.70 3.41
C LEU A 93 -4.66 0.11 4.77
N TYR A 94 -3.39 -0.20 5.00
CA TYR A 94 -2.90 -0.66 6.30
C TYR A 94 -1.42 -0.32 6.51
N ARG A 95 -1.02 -0.20 7.77
CA ARG A 95 0.37 -0.06 8.20
C ARG A 95 0.71 -1.20 9.14
N ASN A 96 1.97 -1.62 9.16
CA ASN A 96 2.42 -2.69 10.05
C ASN A 96 3.46 -2.18 11.03
N SER A 97 3.56 -2.84 12.18
CA SER A 97 4.76 -2.80 13.01
C SER A 97 5.95 -3.43 12.26
N PRO A 98 7.20 -3.16 12.68
CA PRO A 98 8.40 -3.78 12.12
C PRO A 98 8.24 -5.27 11.83
N CYS A 99 8.24 -5.68 10.56
CA CYS A 99 8.08 -7.08 10.16
C CYS A 99 8.69 -7.37 8.79
N VAL A 100 9.05 -8.63 8.54
CA VAL A 100 9.50 -9.09 7.22
C VAL A 100 8.39 -9.89 6.54
N VAL A 101 8.07 -9.54 5.29
CA VAL A 101 7.04 -10.21 4.50
C VAL A 101 7.67 -10.90 3.29
N ILE A 102 7.66 -12.23 3.28
CA ILE A 102 8.17 -13.05 2.19
C ILE A 102 7.08 -13.35 1.16
N GLY A 103 7.48 -13.44 -0.12
CA GLY A 103 6.58 -13.81 -1.21
C GLY A 103 6.10 -15.26 -1.11
N ARG A 104 4.95 -15.58 -1.71
CA ARG A 104 4.30 -16.89 -1.66
C ARG A 104 5.24 -18.06 -1.97
N HIS A 105 6.10 -17.91 -2.98
CA HIS A 105 6.97 -18.98 -3.49
C HIS A 105 8.44 -18.85 -3.07
N GLN A 106 8.75 -17.96 -2.13
CA GLN A 106 10.13 -17.71 -1.70
C GLN A 106 10.56 -18.62 -0.55
N ASN A 107 11.84 -18.98 -0.52
CA ASN A 107 12.43 -19.77 0.57
C ASN A 107 12.93 -18.82 1.68
N PRO A 108 12.35 -18.84 2.89
CA PRO A 108 12.73 -17.92 3.98
C PRO A 108 14.22 -18.06 4.35
N PHE A 109 14.75 -19.28 4.37
CA PHE A 109 16.16 -19.54 4.73
C PHE A 109 17.17 -18.91 3.77
N ARG A 110 16.76 -18.56 2.54
CA ARG A 110 17.62 -17.89 1.55
C ARG A 110 17.43 -16.38 1.52
N GLU A 111 16.30 -15.89 1.97
CA GLU A 111 15.91 -14.49 1.84
C GLU A 111 16.21 -13.68 3.10
N VAL A 112 16.17 -14.32 4.27
CA VAL A 112 16.27 -13.64 5.56
C VAL A 112 17.20 -14.39 6.52
N ASN A 113 17.87 -13.63 7.39
CA ASN A 113 18.59 -14.17 8.53
C ASN A 113 17.59 -14.43 9.67
N LEU A 114 17.05 -15.65 9.74
CA LEU A 114 16.04 -16.02 10.74
C LEU A 114 16.53 -15.86 12.19
N PRO A 115 17.75 -16.34 12.58
CA PRO A 115 18.27 -16.12 13.93
C PRO A 115 18.28 -14.64 14.34
N TYR A 116 18.77 -13.77 13.45
CA TYR A 116 18.81 -12.33 13.73
C TYR A 116 17.40 -11.72 13.92
N LEU A 117 16.42 -12.17 13.15
CA LEU A 117 15.04 -11.67 13.26
C LEU A 117 14.35 -12.18 14.52
N GLU A 118 14.64 -13.40 14.93
CA GLU A 118 14.16 -14.00 16.18
C GLU A 118 14.72 -13.23 17.39
N ASP A 119 16.03 -12.98 17.42
CA ASP A 119 16.69 -12.19 18.46
C ASP A 119 16.17 -10.74 18.51
N ALA A 120 15.86 -10.15 17.35
CA ALA A 120 15.31 -8.80 17.24
C ALA A 120 13.77 -8.73 17.47
N ASN A 121 13.11 -9.86 17.74
CA ASN A 121 11.66 -9.98 17.88
C ASN A 121 10.88 -9.38 16.70
N VAL A 122 11.39 -9.58 15.47
CA VAL A 122 10.79 -9.11 14.22
C VAL A 122 10.06 -10.29 13.55
N PRO A 123 8.73 -10.25 13.46
CA PRO A 123 7.96 -11.35 12.87
C PRO A 123 8.22 -11.49 11.37
N VAL A 124 8.24 -12.74 10.91
CA VAL A 124 8.31 -13.11 9.49
C VAL A 124 6.96 -13.68 9.04
N ALA A 125 6.34 -13.06 8.05
CA ALA A 125 5.05 -13.49 7.50
C ALA A 125 5.16 -13.83 6.01
N ARG A 126 4.39 -14.82 5.56
CA ARG A 126 4.28 -15.16 4.13
C ARG A 126 2.99 -14.61 3.56
N ARG A 127 3.08 -13.75 2.55
CA ARG A 127 1.89 -13.23 1.86
C ARG A 127 1.38 -14.20 0.80
N HIS A 128 0.11 -14.04 0.43
CA HIS A 128 -0.52 -14.87 -0.61
C HIS A 128 -0.08 -14.50 -2.03
N SER A 129 0.49 -13.31 -2.23
CA SER A 129 1.02 -12.90 -3.52
C SER A 129 2.45 -13.37 -3.74
N GLY A 130 2.82 -13.50 -5.02
CA GLY A 130 4.22 -13.67 -5.43
C GLY A 130 5.02 -12.39 -5.23
N GLY A 131 6.21 -12.35 -5.82
CA GLY A 131 7.16 -11.24 -5.67
C GLY A 131 8.30 -11.57 -4.70
N GLY A 132 9.04 -10.54 -4.29
CA GLY A 132 10.24 -10.70 -3.46
C GLY A 132 9.96 -10.59 -1.96
N THR A 133 11.01 -10.56 -1.16
CA THR A 133 10.93 -10.25 0.27
C THR A 133 10.96 -8.74 0.51
N VAL A 134 10.13 -8.25 1.43
CA VAL A 134 10.01 -6.83 1.77
C VAL A 134 10.00 -6.64 3.29
N TYR A 135 10.51 -5.51 3.75
CA TYR A 135 10.48 -5.10 5.15
C TYR A 135 9.44 -4.01 5.35
N HIS A 136 8.64 -4.11 6.41
CA HIS A 136 7.63 -3.15 6.76
C HIS A 136 7.99 -2.50 8.09
N ASP A 137 7.68 -1.22 8.23
CA ASP A 137 7.72 -0.47 9.47
C ASP A 137 6.51 0.48 9.55
N HIS A 138 6.46 1.33 10.57
CA HIS A 138 5.39 2.31 10.74
C HIS A 138 5.40 3.44 9.69
N GLY A 139 6.53 3.65 9.00
CA GLY A 139 6.66 4.57 7.88
C GLY A 139 6.07 4.01 6.58
N ASN A 140 5.88 2.69 6.52
CA ASN A 140 5.42 2.01 5.33
C ASN A 140 3.89 1.89 5.26
N LEU A 141 3.28 2.65 4.35
CA LEU A 141 1.87 2.50 3.99
C LEU A 141 1.70 1.43 2.92
N ASN A 142 0.87 0.43 3.24
CA ASN A 142 0.50 -0.64 2.32
C ASN A 142 -0.88 -0.36 1.75
N CYS A 143 -0.98 -0.40 0.42
CA CYS A 143 -2.25 -0.26 -0.30
C CYS A 143 -2.51 -1.50 -1.15
N SER A 144 -3.71 -2.08 -0.99
CA SER A 144 -4.20 -3.21 -1.77
C SER A 144 -5.43 -2.81 -2.58
N PHE A 145 -5.32 -2.87 -3.90
CA PHE A 145 -6.45 -2.67 -4.80
C PHE A 145 -7.08 -4.01 -5.17
N PHE A 146 -8.40 -4.07 -5.08
CA PHE A 146 -9.19 -5.22 -5.48
C PHE A 146 -10.19 -4.79 -6.55
N THR A 147 -10.09 -5.44 -7.71
CA THR A 147 -10.98 -5.21 -8.84
C THR A 147 -11.33 -6.54 -9.49
N GLU A 148 -12.38 -6.53 -10.32
CA GLU A 148 -12.61 -7.63 -11.25
C GLU A 148 -11.41 -7.76 -12.22
N ARG A 149 -11.05 -8.99 -12.58
CA ARG A 149 -9.91 -9.30 -13.47
C ARG A 149 -9.97 -8.60 -14.82
N GLN A 150 -11.16 -8.48 -15.40
CA GLN A 150 -11.35 -7.83 -16.70
C GLN A 150 -11.09 -6.32 -16.62
N SER A 151 -11.37 -5.72 -15.47
CA SER A 151 -11.19 -4.29 -15.21
C SER A 151 -9.87 -3.96 -14.52
N TYR A 152 -8.99 -4.95 -14.33
CA TYR A 152 -7.73 -4.74 -13.66
C TYR A 152 -6.74 -4.02 -14.57
N ASN A 153 -6.36 -2.81 -14.17
CA ASN A 153 -5.30 -2.05 -14.82
C ASN A 153 -4.29 -1.58 -13.77
N ARG A 154 -3.11 -2.23 -13.76
CA ARG A 154 -2.02 -1.90 -12.85
C ARG A 154 -1.55 -0.45 -13.02
N ARG A 155 -1.34 -0.04 -14.27
CA ARG A 155 -0.81 1.27 -14.59
C ARG A 155 -1.79 2.37 -14.20
N TRP A 156 -3.08 2.16 -14.39
CA TRP A 156 -4.10 3.11 -13.96
C TRP A 156 -4.11 3.30 -12.44
N ASN A 157 -3.97 2.22 -11.66
CA ASN A 157 -3.85 2.34 -10.19
C ASN A 157 -2.57 3.11 -9.79
N LEU A 158 -1.49 2.95 -10.55
CA LEU A 158 -0.18 3.60 -10.31
C LEU A 158 -0.29 5.09 -10.59
N GLU A 159 -0.90 5.44 -11.72
CA GLU A 159 -1.18 6.82 -12.12
C GLU A 159 -2.07 7.50 -11.09
N PHE A 160 -3.12 6.84 -10.60
CA PHE A 160 -3.97 7.35 -9.53
C PHE A 160 -3.18 7.71 -8.25
N ILE A 161 -2.23 6.86 -7.84
CA ILE A 161 -1.36 7.16 -6.69
C ILE A 161 -0.41 8.32 -7.01
N CYS A 162 0.21 8.33 -8.19
CA CYS A 162 1.08 9.43 -8.60
C CYS A 162 0.35 10.77 -8.65
N ASP A 163 -0.89 10.79 -9.14
CA ASP A 163 -1.74 11.98 -9.18
C ASP A 163 -2.04 12.47 -7.77
N THR A 164 -2.41 11.55 -6.88
CA THR A 164 -2.67 11.88 -5.46
C THR A 164 -1.42 12.45 -4.79
N LEU A 165 -0.24 11.85 -4.99
CA LEU A 165 1.02 12.32 -4.42
C LEU A 165 1.44 13.69 -4.96
N ARG A 166 1.21 13.96 -6.25
CA ARG A 166 1.49 15.26 -6.87
C ARG A 166 0.55 16.34 -6.36
N ASN A 167 -0.74 16.06 -6.30
CA ASN A 167 -1.76 17.07 -6.02
C ASN A 167 -1.85 17.40 -4.52
N GLU A 168 -1.74 16.40 -3.64
CA GLU A 168 -1.95 16.59 -2.20
C GLU A 168 -0.65 16.87 -1.43
N PHE A 169 0.50 16.42 -1.96
CA PHE A 169 1.80 16.51 -1.27
C PHE A 169 2.88 17.23 -2.07
N GLU A 170 2.55 17.75 -3.26
CA GLU A 170 3.48 18.46 -4.15
C GLU A 170 4.76 17.67 -4.47
N LEU A 171 4.67 16.32 -4.46
CA LEU A 171 5.81 15.45 -4.71
C LEU A 171 5.99 15.21 -6.21
N ASN A 172 7.20 15.42 -6.72
CA ASN A 172 7.54 15.12 -8.12
C ASN A 172 7.75 13.61 -8.31
N VAL A 173 6.65 12.91 -8.61
CA VAL A 173 6.63 11.47 -8.87
C VAL A 173 6.29 11.14 -10.33
N GLU A 174 7.03 10.20 -10.90
CA GLU A 174 6.87 9.72 -12.28
C GLU A 174 6.82 8.19 -12.31
N LEU A 175 6.16 7.62 -13.33
CA LEU A 175 6.16 6.17 -13.56
C LEU A 175 7.22 5.78 -14.59
N ASN A 176 7.99 4.74 -14.28
CA ASN A 176 8.89 4.13 -15.24
C ASN A 176 8.15 3.16 -16.19
N CYS A 177 8.80 2.71 -17.26
CA CYS A 177 8.32 1.66 -18.17
C CYS A 177 8.08 0.30 -17.47
N ARG A 178 8.68 0.10 -16.29
CA ARG A 178 8.50 -1.10 -15.45
C ARG A 178 7.39 -0.95 -14.41
N ASP A 179 6.58 0.11 -14.49
CA ASP A 179 5.47 0.35 -13.57
C ASP A 179 5.95 0.54 -12.10
N ASP A 180 7.14 1.14 -11.94
CA ASP A 180 7.68 1.60 -10.66
C ASP A 180 7.46 3.11 -10.51
N ILE A 181 7.12 3.57 -9.31
CA ILE A 181 7.02 5.01 -9.00
C ILE A 181 8.42 5.52 -8.64
N LEU A 182 8.84 6.62 -9.26
CA LEU A 182 10.11 7.29 -9.03
C LEU A 182 9.86 8.68 -8.44
N LEU A 183 10.40 8.96 -7.26
CA LEU A 183 10.48 10.32 -6.71
C LEU A 183 11.78 10.99 -7.18
N ASN A 184 11.66 12.17 -7.77
CA ASN A 184 12.79 12.97 -8.26
C ASN A 184 13.76 12.19 -9.17
N LYS A 185 13.25 11.21 -9.93
CA LYS A 185 14.03 10.30 -10.80
C LYS A 185 15.11 9.47 -10.09
N LYS A 186 15.12 9.42 -8.75
CA LYS A 186 16.17 8.75 -7.95
C LYS A 186 15.64 7.71 -6.97
N LEU A 187 14.54 8.00 -6.28
CA LEU A 187 13.99 7.14 -5.23
C LEU A 187 12.89 6.25 -5.82
N LYS A 188 13.08 4.92 -5.73
CA LYS A 188 12.17 3.92 -6.27
C LYS A 188 11.19 3.45 -5.20
N PHE A 189 9.90 3.43 -5.54
CA PHE A 189 8.87 2.75 -4.80
C PHE A 189 8.42 1.50 -5.57
N ARG A 190 8.37 0.37 -4.88
CA ARG A 190 8.00 -0.91 -5.50
C ARG A 190 6.48 -1.05 -5.50
N SER A 191 5.95 -1.38 -6.67
CA SER A 191 4.63 -1.96 -6.80
C SER A 191 4.77 -3.44 -7.14
N GLU A 192 3.96 -4.30 -6.52
CA GLU A 192 3.91 -5.73 -6.85
C GLU A 192 2.49 -6.13 -7.21
N CYS A 193 2.33 -6.87 -8.30
CA CYS A 193 1.04 -7.41 -8.74
C CYS A 193 0.98 -8.88 -8.35
N CYS A 194 -0.08 -9.31 -7.65
CA CYS A 194 -0.39 -10.72 -7.56
C CYS A 194 -1.02 -11.15 -8.90
N ARG A 195 -0.46 -12.17 -9.55
CA ARG A 195 -1.14 -12.87 -10.65
C ARG A 195 -1.83 -14.12 -10.14
#